data_AF-A0A0S2M1A2-F1
#
_entry.id   AF-A0A0S2M1A2-F1
#
_cell.length_a   1.000
_cell.length_b   1.000
_cell.length_c   1.000
_cell.angle_alpha   90.00
_cell.angle_beta   90.00
_cell.angle_gamma   90.00
#
_symmetry.space_group_name_H-M   'P 1'
#
loop_
_entity.id
_entity.type
_entity.pdbx_description
1 polymer ?
#
loop_
_entity_poly.entity_id
_entity_poly.type
_entity_poly.pdbx_seq_one_letter_code
_entity_poly.pdbx_strand_id
1 'polypeptide(L)'
;MATVDEGGQLLVQSSTQHPSETQEVLTHVLNRPLHEVTVQSLRMGGGFGGKEMPSHGFAAIAALGTLLTGRPARVRSPRNGCGLCLKVRPR
;
A
#
# COMPACT_ATOMS: atom_id res chain seq x y z
N MET A 1 -0.17 -1.73 -4.18
CA MET A 1 -1.38 -1.26 -4.88
C MET A 1 -2.47 -1.16 -3.86
N ALA A 2 -3.33 -0.15 -3.95
CA ALA A 2 -4.45 0.03 -3.03
C ALA A 2 -5.75 0.22 -3.82
N THR A 3 -6.83 -0.36 -3.31
CA THR A 3 -8.18 -0.29 -3.86
C THR A 3 -9.17 -0.11 -2.73
N VAL A 4 -10.26 0.60 -2.99
CA VAL A 4 -11.39 0.69 -2.06
C VAL A 4 -12.53 -0.12 -2.67
N ASP A 5 -13.15 -0.95 -1.85
CA ASP A 5 -14.32 -1.76 -2.21
C ASP A 5 -15.62 -0.92 -2.17
N GLU A 6 -16.71 -1.45 -2.72
CA GLU A 6 -18.05 -0.83 -2.66
C GLU A 6 -18.49 -0.57 -1.20
N GLY A 7 -18.06 -1.41 -0.26
CA GLY A 7 -18.28 -1.22 1.18
C GLY A 7 -17.37 -0.18 1.86
N GLY A 8 -16.53 0.54 1.11
CA GLY A 8 -15.62 1.55 1.68
C GLY A 8 -14.38 0.99 2.39
N GLN A 9 -14.17 -0.34 2.32
CA GLN A 9 -13.00 -1.01 2.88
C GLN A 9 -11.79 -0.84 1.98
N LEU A 10 -10.64 -0.55 2.59
CA LEU A 10 -9.36 -0.36 1.92
C LEU A 10 -8.60 -1.68 1.85
N LEU A 11 -8.38 -2.17 0.64
CA LEU A 11 -7.49 -3.31 0.37
C LEU A 11 -6.14 -2.82 -0.14
N VAL A 12 -5.07 -3.19 0.54
CA VAL A 12 -3.69 -2.85 0.16
C VAL A 12 -2.90 -4.12 -0.13
N GLN A 13 -2.44 -4.25 -1.37
CA GLN A 13 -1.51 -5.28 -1.79
C GLN A 13 -0.08 -4.74 -1.73
N SER A 14 0.73 -5.28 -0.83
CA SER A 14 2.11 -4.85 -0.61
C SER A 14 3.07 -6.03 -0.74
N SER A 15 4.31 -5.74 -1.08
CA SER A 15 5.41 -6.70 -1.06
C SER A 15 6.14 -6.55 0.27
N THR A 16 5.54 -7.07 1.35
CA THR A 16 6.04 -6.95 2.74
C THR A 16 6.11 -8.32 3.41
N GLN A 17 7.08 -8.53 4.29
CA GLN A 17 7.12 -9.73 5.15
C GLN A 17 6.25 -9.58 6.40
N HIS A 18 5.83 -8.35 6.72
CA HIS A 18 5.07 -8.01 7.93
C HIS A 18 3.74 -7.33 7.55
N PRO A 19 2.75 -8.08 7.03
CA PRO A 19 1.46 -7.51 6.62
C PRO A 19 0.68 -6.93 7.81
N SER A 20 0.75 -7.54 9.00
CA SER A 20 0.06 -7.04 10.20
C SER A 20 0.61 -5.71 10.66
N GLU A 21 1.94 -5.57 10.77
CA GLU A 21 2.59 -4.29 11.10
C GLU A 21 2.27 -3.23 10.04
N THR A 22 2.25 -3.62 8.76
CA THR A 22 1.83 -2.71 7.68
C THR A 22 0.39 -2.23 7.87
N GLN A 23 -0.52 -3.11 8.31
CA GLN A 23 -1.90 -2.76 8.59
C GLN A 23 -1.99 -1.76 9.75
N GLU A 24 -1.27 -1.98 10.84
CA GLU A 24 -1.22 -1.07 12.00
C GLU A 24 -0.65 0.30 11.65
N VAL A 25 0.42 0.35 10.86
CA VAL A 25 0.99 1.62 10.38
C VAL A 25 -0.01 2.36 9.49
N LEU A 26 -0.69 1.66 8.58
CA LEU A 26 -1.67 2.27 7.69
C LEU A 26 -2.88 2.82 8.44
N THR A 27 -3.40 2.08 9.41
CA THR A 27 -4.57 2.52 10.20
C THR A 27 -4.23 3.74 11.03
N HIS A 28 -3.02 3.80 11.59
CA HIS A 28 -2.52 4.97 12.30
C HIS A 28 -2.36 6.19 11.36
N VAL A 29 -1.71 6.01 10.20
CA VAL A 29 -1.46 7.11 9.25
C VAL A 29 -2.75 7.63 8.59
N LEU A 30 -3.68 6.74 8.27
CA LEU A 30 -4.92 7.08 7.56
C LEU A 30 -6.07 7.42 8.51
N ASN A 31 -5.85 7.31 9.83
CA ASN A 31 -6.85 7.48 10.87
C ASN A 31 -8.13 6.65 10.61
N ARG A 32 -7.94 5.35 10.33
CA ARG A 32 -9.03 4.40 10.06
C ARG A 32 -8.97 3.21 11.01
N PRO A 33 -10.11 2.60 11.36
CA PRO A 33 -10.11 1.43 12.22
C PRO A 33 -9.53 0.20 11.52
N LEU A 34 -8.98 -0.72 12.31
CA LEU A 34 -8.27 -1.91 11.81
C LEU A 34 -9.12 -2.78 10.87
N HIS A 35 -10.43 -2.87 11.13
CA HIS A 35 -11.37 -3.68 10.34
C HIS A 35 -11.68 -3.09 8.96
N GLU A 36 -11.41 -1.80 8.73
CA GLU A 36 -11.61 -1.17 7.42
C GLU A 36 -10.40 -1.31 6.50
N VAL A 37 -9.25 -1.76 7.02
CA VAL A 37 -8.01 -1.86 6.26
C VAL A 37 -7.56 -3.31 6.21
N THR A 38 -7.43 -3.88 5.02
CA THR A 38 -6.89 -5.22 4.81
C THR A 38 -5.59 -5.14 4.04
N VAL A 39 -4.51 -5.74 4.57
CA VAL A 39 -3.22 -5.82 3.88
C VAL A 39 -2.98 -7.25 3.41
N GLN A 40 -2.79 -7.41 2.11
CA GLN A 40 -2.37 -8.67 1.50
C GLN A 40 -0.91 -8.59 1.06
N SER A 41 -0.10 -9.53 1.54
CA SER A 41 1.26 -9.68 1.04
C SER A 41 1.29 -10.60 -0.19
N LEU A 42 1.83 -10.10 -1.30
CA LEU A 42 2.05 -10.90 -2.50
C LEU A 42 3.39 -11.65 -2.40
N ARG A 43 3.49 -12.83 -3.04
CA ARG A 43 4.70 -13.68 -3.03
C ARG A 43 5.97 -12.84 -3.27
N MET A 44 6.77 -12.71 -2.22
CA MET A 44 8.00 -11.94 -2.24
C MET A 44 9.05 -12.66 -3.09
N GLY A 45 9.42 -12.10 -4.24
CA GLY A 45 10.58 -12.56 -5.00
C GLY A 45 11.86 -12.16 -4.27
N GLY A 46 12.39 -13.07 -3.44
CA GLY A 46 13.67 -12.95 -2.71
C GLY A 46 13.74 -11.74 -1.77
N GLY A 47 13.38 -11.94 -0.49
CA GLY A 47 13.40 -10.93 0.57
C GLY A 47 14.71 -10.92 1.36
N PHE A 48 15.84 -10.65 0.70
CA PHE A 48 17.11 -10.43 1.41
C PHE A 48 17.07 -9.10 2.18
N GLY A 49 16.38 -9.06 3.33
CA GLY A 49 16.52 -8.10 4.46
C GLY A 49 16.43 -6.58 4.20
N GLY A 50 16.28 -6.15 2.94
CA GLY A 50 16.36 -4.74 2.53
C GLY A 50 15.03 -4.16 2.06
N LYS A 51 13.92 -4.90 2.22
CA LYS A 51 12.59 -4.45 1.74
C LYS A 51 11.57 -4.30 2.87
N GLU A 52 11.87 -4.72 4.10
CA GLU A 52 10.93 -4.67 5.22
C GLU A 52 10.46 -3.24 5.57
N MET A 53 11.35 -2.30 5.80
CA MET A 53 10.98 -0.95 6.29
C MET A 53 10.44 0.03 5.22
N PRO A 54 10.95 0.08 3.97
CA PRO A 54 10.48 1.03 2.96
C PRO A 54 9.04 0.78 2.47
N SER A 55 8.52 -0.44 2.62
CA SER A 55 7.21 -0.82 2.07
C SER A 55 6.04 -0.08 2.71
N HIS A 56 6.11 0.28 3.99
CA HIS A 56 5.00 0.91 4.70
C HIS A 56 4.67 2.30 4.14
N GLY A 57 5.68 3.13 3.89
CA GLY A 57 5.50 4.46 3.29
C GLY A 57 4.89 4.38 1.88
N PHE A 58 5.34 3.41 1.07
CA PHE A 58 4.76 3.20 -0.26
C PHE A 58 3.33 2.69 -0.23
N ALA A 59 3.00 1.83 0.75
CA ALA A 59 1.65 1.38 0.99
C ALA A 59 0.74 2.55 1.41
N ALA A 60 1.21 3.43 2.30
CA ALA A 60 0.48 4.60 2.77
C ALA A 60 0.20 5.59 1.65
N ILE A 61 1.19 5.89 0.80
CA ILE A 61 1.02 6.77 -0.35
C ILE A 61 0.01 6.18 -1.36
N ALA A 62 0.08 4.87 -1.62
CA ALA A 62 -0.90 4.22 -2.48
C ALA A 62 -2.31 4.30 -1.89
N ALA A 63 -2.47 3.99 -0.60
CA ALA A 63 -3.74 4.04 0.11
C ALA A 63 -4.34 5.45 0.13
N LEU A 64 -3.54 6.46 0.45
CA LEU A 64 -3.96 7.85 0.44
C LEU A 64 -4.38 8.29 -0.97
N GLY A 65 -3.60 7.93 -1.99
CA GLY A 65 -3.94 8.20 -3.39
C GLY A 65 -5.29 7.58 -3.79
N THR A 66 -5.57 6.37 -3.33
CA THR A 66 -6.86 5.72 -3.58
C THR A 66 -8.01 6.42 -2.86
N LEU A 67 -7.84 6.76 -1.58
CA LEU A 67 -8.87 7.42 -0.77
C LEU A 67 -9.20 8.83 -1.30
N LEU A 68 -8.19 9.59 -1.71
CA LEU A 68 -8.38 10.94 -2.25
C LEU A 68 -9.01 10.96 -3.64
N THR A 69 -8.69 9.97 -4.49
CA THR A 69 -9.17 9.96 -5.88
C THR A 69 -10.43 9.12 -6.09
N GLY A 70 -10.77 8.25 -5.14
CA GLY A 70 -11.81 7.23 -5.31
C GLY A 70 -11.44 6.20 -6.37
N ARG A 71 -10.17 6.06 -6.73
CA ARG A 71 -9.70 5.19 -7.82
C ARG A 71 -8.51 4.34 -7.38
N PRO A 72 -8.37 3.11 -7.91
CA PRO A 72 -7.20 2.26 -7.66
C PRO A 72 -5.87 2.97 -7.92
N ALA A 73 -4.97 2.95 -6.95
CA ALA A 73 -3.63 3.54 -7.06
C ALA A 73 -2.52 2.52 -6.82
N ARG A 74 -1.43 2.63 -7.57
CA ARG A 74 -0.25 1.76 -7.47
C ARG A 74 1.01 2.58 -7.39
N VAL A 75 1.79 2.30 -6.35
CA VAL A 75 3.14 2.81 -6.19
C VAL A 75 4.14 1.75 -6.66
N ARG A 76 5.15 2.18 -7.43
CA ARG A 76 6.29 1.33 -7.81
C ARG A 76 7.58 2.14 -7.69
N SER A 77 8.58 1.56 -7.04
CA SER A 77 9.95 2.09 -7.10
C SER A 77 10.64 1.59 -8.39
N PRO A 78 11.12 2.50 -9.26
CA PRO A 78 11.91 2.15 -10.43
C PRO A 78 13.30 1.67 -10.02
N ARG A 79 13.86 0.71 -10.77
CA ARG A 79 15.16 0.09 -10.46
C ARG A 79 16.36 1.06 -10.55
N ASN A 80 16.22 2.18 -11.26
CA ASN A 80 17.34 3.03 -11.68
C ASN A 80 17.28 4.46 -11.10
N GLY A 81 16.46 4.74 -10.09
CA GLY A 81 16.37 6.09 -9.53
C GLY A 81 15.65 6.16 -8.19
N CYS A 82 15.97 7.19 -7.40
CA CYS A 82 15.38 7.52 -6.10
C CYS A 82 13.92 8.02 -6.20
N GLY A 83 13.32 8.03 -7.39
CA GLY A 83 12.01 8.63 -7.65
C GLY A 83 10.84 7.67 -7.43
N LEU A 84 9.81 8.12 -6.73
CA LEU A 84 8.58 7.36 -6.53
C LEU A 84 7.61 7.52 -7.72
N CYS A 85 7.16 6.42 -8.33
CA CYS A 85 6.11 6.48 -9.36
C CYS A 85 4.77 6.04 -8.78
N LEU A 86 3.85 7.00 -8.58
CA LEU A 86 2.45 6.76 -8.27
C LEU A 86 1.62 6.75 -9.57
N LYS A 87 0.88 5.68 -9.80
CA LYS A 87 -0.04 5.52 -10.94
C LYS A 87 -1.45 5.33 -10.43
N VAL A 88 -2.35 6.26 -10.75
CA VAL A 88 -3.80 6.16 -10.45
C VAL A 88 -4.51 5.69 -11.72
N ARG A 89 -5.44 4.73 -11.61
CA ARG A 89 -6.20 4.26 -12.77
C ARG A 89 -7.12 5.37 -13.32
N PRO A 90 -7.30 5.47 -14.65
CA PRO A 90 -8.31 6.34 -15.24
C PRO A 90 -9.73 5.88 -14.86
N ARG A 91 -10.70 6.79 -15.03
CA ARG A 91 -12.13 6.47 -14.87
C ARG A 91 -12.57 5.46 -15.92
#